data_AF-A0A1J4Z3X3-F1
#
_entry.id   AF-A0A1J4Z3X3-F1
#
_cell.length_a   1.000
_cell.length_b   1.000
_cell.length_c   1.000
_cell.angle_alpha   90.00
_cell.angle_beta   90.00
_cell.angle_gamma   90.00
#
_symmetry.space_group_name_H-M   'P 1'
#
loop_
_entity.id
_entity.type
_entity.pdbx_description
1 polymer ?
#
loop_
_entity_poly.entity_id
_entity_poly.type
_entity_poly.pdbx_seq_one_letter_code
_entity_poly.pdbx_strand_id
1 'polypeptide(L)'
;MLNKQLVNFIKESRKRGFDDFQIRKPLMDNGWPIEEIENAFASLKKKPKFKNKICIYLDSDIIRVLEKRAKKNMFTLTEQIEDILRRSTINLRTSKQVIEKLDDSLIPLFSRRQR
;
A
#
# COMPACT_ATOMS: atom_id res chain seq x y z
N MET A 1 -10.09 24.24 16.94
CA MET A 1 -11.27 23.66 16.23
C MET A 1 -10.96 23.66 14.75
N LEU A 2 -11.39 22.62 14.00
CA LEU A 2 -11.08 22.53 12.57
C LEU A 2 -11.93 23.51 11.75
N ASN A 3 -11.29 24.43 11.04
CA ASN A 3 -11.99 25.38 10.20
C ASN A 3 -12.56 24.69 8.95
N LYS A 4 -13.88 24.56 8.87
CA LYS A 4 -14.59 23.88 7.77
C LYS A 4 -14.40 24.59 6.43
N GLN A 5 -14.22 25.91 6.42
CA GLN A 5 -14.01 26.68 5.20
C GLN A 5 -12.67 26.33 4.55
N LEU A 6 -11.60 26.27 5.35
CA LEU A 6 -10.26 25.90 4.90
C LEU A 6 -10.23 24.49 4.28
N VAL A 7 -10.89 23.53 4.93
CA VAL A 7 -10.97 22.15 4.42
C VAL A 7 -11.73 22.08 3.09
N ASN A 8 -12.81 22.84 2.95
CA ASN A 8 -13.59 22.88 1.70
C ASN A 8 -12.79 23.55 0.57
N PHE A 9 -12.06 24.63 0.88
CA PHE A 9 -11.16 25.27 -0.08
C PHE A 9 -10.09 24.31 -0.58
N ILE A 10 -9.38 23.62 0.32
CA ILE A 10 -8.35 22.65 -0.09
C ILE A 10 -8.94 21.53 -0.96
N LYS A 11 -10.15 21.04 -0.63
CA LYS A 11 -10.84 20.04 -1.46
C LYS A 11 -11.16 20.58 -2.85
N GLU A 12 -11.63 21.82 -2.96
CA GLU A 12 -11.95 22.44 -4.23
C GLU A 12 -10.69 22.68 -5.08
N SER A 13 -9.62 23.19 -4.49
CA SER A 13 -8.34 23.38 -5.18
C SER A 13 -7.74 22.07 -5.67
N ARG A 14 -7.83 20.99 -4.89
CA ARG A 14 -7.45 19.65 -5.36
C ARG A 14 -8.30 19.16 -6.52
N LYS A 15 -9.61 19.42 -6.52
CA LYS A 15 -10.49 19.07 -7.66
C LYS A 15 -10.11 19.83 -8.93
N ARG A 16 -9.60 21.05 -8.78
CA ARG A 16 -9.09 21.87 -9.89
C ARG A 16 -7.70 21.45 -10.39
N GLY A 17 -7.05 20.49 -9.72
CA GLY A 17 -5.77 19.92 -10.15
C GLY A 17 -4.52 20.61 -9.61
N PHE A 18 -4.65 21.49 -8.61
CA PHE A 18 -3.49 22.13 -8.00
C PHE A 18 -2.73 21.17 -7.08
N ASP A 19 -1.40 21.26 -7.11
CA ASP A 19 -0.54 20.51 -6.22
C ASP A 19 -0.59 21.06 -4.78
N ASP A 20 -0.32 20.21 -3.78
CA ASP A 20 -0.39 20.57 -2.37
C ASP A 20 0.54 21.76 -2.04
N PHE A 21 1.71 21.85 -2.69
CA PHE A 21 2.62 23.00 -2.55
C PHE A 21 1.99 24.30 -3.06
N GLN A 22 1.33 24.25 -4.21
CA GLN A 22 0.66 25.40 -4.82
C GLN A 22 -0.55 25.88 -4.03
N ILE A 23 -1.17 25.00 -3.24
CA ILE A 23 -2.28 25.35 -2.34
C ILE A 23 -1.75 25.97 -1.03
N ARG A 24 -0.63 25.45 -0.51
CA ARG A 24 -0.01 25.94 0.74
C ARG A 24 0.48 27.38 0.64
N LYS A 25 1.17 27.71 -0.45
CA LYS A 25 1.78 29.03 -0.65
C LYS A 25 0.75 30.19 -0.53
N PRO A 26 -0.36 30.21 -1.29
CA PRO A 26 -1.36 31.27 -1.16
C PRO A 26 -2.09 31.28 0.19
N LEU A 27 -2.20 30.14 0.88
CA LEU A 27 -2.77 30.13 2.24
C LEU A 27 -1.83 30.83 3.24
N MET A 28 -0.52 30.59 3.14
CA MET A 28 0.48 31.29 3.94
C MET A 28 0.54 32.79 3.59
N ASP A 29 0.52 33.13 2.30
CA ASP A 29 0.57 34.52 1.83
C ASP A 29 -0.65 35.34 2.29
N ASN A 30 -1.82 34.69 2.42
CA ASN A 30 -3.05 35.30 2.96
C ASN A 30 -3.10 35.31 4.50
N GLY A 31 -1.99 35.00 5.19
CA GLY A 31 -1.88 35.12 6.64
C GLY A 31 -2.55 34.00 7.44
N TRP A 32 -2.85 32.85 6.83
CA TRP A 32 -3.37 31.72 7.59
C TRP A 32 -2.28 31.10 8.48
N PRO A 33 -2.59 30.74 9.74
CA PRO A 33 -1.63 30.08 10.61
C PRO A 33 -1.16 28.75 10.02
N ILE A 34 0.15 28.53 10.01
CA ILE A 34 0.78 27.32 9.46
C ILE A 34 0.22 26.06 10.14
N GLU A 35 -0.03 26.13 11.45
CA GLU A 35 -0.60 25.03 12.23
C GLU A 35 -2.00 24.62 11.74
N GLU A 36 -2.84 25.58 11.37
CA GLU A 36 -4.19 25.30 10.86
C GLU A 36 -4.15 24.68 9.47
N ILE A 37 -3.26 25.17 8.61
CA ILE A 37 -3.03 24.64 7.27
C ILE A 37 -2.60 23.18 7.36
N GLU A 38 -1.56 22.87 8.14
CA GLU A 38 -1.06 21.50 8.31
C GLU A 38 -2.11 20.57 8.90
N ASN A 39 -2.87 21.03 9.91
CA ASN A 39 -3.97 20.26 10.50
C ASN A 39 -5.09 19.98 9.48
N ALA A 40 -5.40 20.94 8.60
CA ALA A 40 -6.38 20.75 7.54
C ALA A 40 -5.89 19.72 6.51
N PHE A 41 -4.63 19.81 6.05
CA PHE A 41 -4.02 18.80 5.17
C PHE A 41 -3.97 17.41 5.81
N ALA A 42 -3.62 17.32 7.09
CA ALA A 42 -3.59 16.06 7.83
C ALA A 42 -4.98 15.42 7.92
N SER A 43 -6.04 16.20 8.11
CA SER A 43 -7.43 15.71 8.13
C SER A 43 -7.90 15.14 6.79
N LEU A 44 -7.36 15.65 5.68
CA LEU A 44 -7.69 15.22 4.32
C LEU A 44 -6.92 13.97 3.87
N LYS A 45 -5.81 13.62 4.53
CA LYS A 45 -5.14 12.34 4.30
C LYS A 45 -6.10 11.22 4.71
N LYS A 46 -6.49 10.37 3.76
CA LYS A 46 -7.33 9.20 4.04
C LYS A 46 -6.59 8.33 5.05
N LYS A 47 -7.12 8.24 6.28
CA LYS A 47 -6.66 7.22 7.22
C LYS A 47 -7.00 5.86 6.61
N PRO A 48 -6.05 4.91 6.56
CA PRO A 48 -6.37 3.57 6.10
C PRO A 48 -7.39 2.96 7.07
N LYS A 49 -8.60 2.69 6.58
CA LYS A 49 -9.65 2.03 7.35
C LYS A 49 -9.42 0.52 7.32
N PHE A 50 -8.47 0.04 8.10
CA PHE A 50 -8.33 -1.39 8.32
C PHE A 50 -9.46 -1.86 9.24
N LYS A 51 -10.33 -2.77 8.75
CA LYS A 51 -11.37 -3.40 9.59
C LYS A 51 -10.74 -4.25 10.71
N ASN A 52 -9.62 -4.91 10.39
CA ASN A 52 -8.91 -5.81 11.29
C ASN A 52 -7.42 -5.40 11.34
N LYS A 53 -6.77 -5.63 12.48
CA LYS A 53 -5.32 -5.44 12.67
C LYS A 53 -4.71 -6.74 13.18
N ILE A 54 -3.52 -7.07 12.68
CA ILE A 54 -2.76 -8.25 13.10
C ILE A 54 -1.39 -7.74 13.58
N CYS A 55 -0.98 -8.19 14.77
CA CYS A 55 0.39 -7.98 15.26
C CYS A 55 1.20 -9.24 14.96
N ILE A 56 2.36 -9.08 14.33
CA ILE A 56 3.26 -10.19 13.98
C ILE A 56 4.63 -9.82 14.53
N TYR A 57 5.24 -10.74 15.28
CA TYR A 57 6.63 -10.63 15.70
C TYR A 57 7.51 -11.36 14.70
N LEU A 58 8.56 -10.68 14.24
CA LEU A 58 9.51 -11.21 13.27
C LEU A 58 10.92 -10.95 13.78
N ASP A 59 11.82 -11.88 13.48
CA ASP A 59 13.23 -11.70 13.81
C ASP A 59 13.86 -10.57 13.00
N SER A 60 14.90 -9.96 13.57
CA SER A 60 15.56 -8.80 12.97
C SER A 60 16.14 -9.09 11.58
N ASP A 61 16.62 -10.32 11.33
CA ASP A 61 17.15 -10.70 10.03
C ASP A 61 16.06 -10.84 8.97
N ILE A 62 14.88 -11.33 9.33
CA ILE A 62 13.72 -11.42 8.44
C ILE A 62 13.26 -10.01 8.07
N ILE A 63 13.21 -9.09 9.04
CA ILE A 63 12.84 -7.70 8.81
C ILE A 63 13.80 -7.05 7.80
N ARG A 64 15.12 -7.24 7.98
CA ARG A 64 16.15 -6.72 7.05
C ARG A 64 15.95 -7.23 5.62
N VAL A 65 15.60 -8.51 5.46
CA VAL A 65 15.34 -9.10 4.13
C VAL A 65 14.06 -8.51 3.51
N LEU A 66 13.00 -8.36 4.31
CA LEU A 66 11.74 -7.77 3.84
C LEU A 66 11.92 -6.31 3.41
N GLU A 67 12.70 -5.51 4.14
CA GLU A 67 13.00 -4.12 3.79
C GLU A 67 13.78 -4.01 2.47
N LYS A 68 14.79 -4.86 2.26
CA LYS A 68 15.53 -4.91 0.99
C LYS A 68 14.60 -5.22 -0.18
N ARG A 69 13.67 -6.17 0.01
CA ARG A 69 12.67 -6.54 -0.99
C ARG A 69 11.67 -5.42 -1.25
N ALA A 70 11.19 -4.77 -0.20
CA ALA A 70 10.27 -3.64 -0.29
C ALA A 70 10.87 -2.50 -1.11
N LYS A 71 12.14 -2.13 -0.87
CA LYS A 71 12.86 -1.12 -1.65
C LYS A 71 12.95 -1.48 -3.13
N LYS A 72 13.27 -2.75 -3.46
CA LYS A 72 13.35 -3.22 -4.85
C LYS A 72 12.00 -3.10 -5.57
N ASN A 73 10.90 -3.34 -4.85
CA ASN A 73 9.54 -3.29 -5.39
C ASN A 73 8.89 -1.91 -5.27
N MET A 74 9.61 -0.89 -4.78
CA MET A 74 9.09 0.46 -4.50
C MET A 74 7.87 0.45 -3.55
N PHE A 75 7.87 -0.45 -2.58
CA PHE A 75 6.84 -0.56 -1.55
C PHE A 75 7.35 -0.12 -0.18
N THR A 76 6.40 0.27 0.68
CA THR A 76 6.62 0.29 2.12
C THR A 76 6.70 -1.13 2.68
N LEU A 77 7.30 -1.30 3.86
CA LEU A 77 7.39 -2.62 4.52
C LEU A 77 6.00 -3.24 4.74
N THR A 78 5.02 -2.41 5.13
CA THR A 78 3.63 -2.84 5.34
C THR A 78 2.98 -3.33 4.05
N GLU A 79 3.13 -2.58 2.95
CA GLU A 79 2.60 -2.99 1.63
C GLU A 79 3.27 -4.27 1.13
N GLN A 80 4.57 -4.43 1.39
CA GLN A 80 5.31 -5.63 1.02
C GLN A 80 4.80 -6.87 1.78
N ILE A 81 4.47 -6.74 3.07
CA ILE A 81 3.88 -7.82 3.87
C ILE A 81 2.47 -8.15 3.36
N GLU A 82 1.65 -7.13 3.08
CA GLU A 82 0.31 -7.32 2.51
C GLU A 82 0.35 -8.03 1.16
N ASP A 83 1.29 -7.66 0.28
CA ASP A 83 1.47 -8.29 -1.03
C ASP A 83 1.87 -9.77 -0.89
N ILE A 84 2.75 -10.10 0.07
CA ILE A 84 3.13 -11.49 0.36
C ILE A 84 1.91 -12.29 0.83
N LEU A 85 1.15 -11.79 1.80
CA LEU A 85 -0.06 -12.48 2.30
C LEU A 85 -1.12 -12.64 1.21
N ARG A 86 -1.31 -11.61 0.38
CA ARG A 86 -2.23 -11.65 -0.76
C ARG A 86 -1.82 -12.72 -1.78
N ARG A 87 -0.54 -12.76 -2.19
CA ARG A 87 -0.04 -13.78 -3.12
C ARG A 87 -0.16 -15.18 -2.52
N SER A 88 0.16 -15.34 -1.23
CA SER A 88 0.05 -16.62 -0.54
C SER A 88 -1.38 -17.16 -0.56
N THR A 89 -2.38 -16.30 -0.34
CA THR A 89 -3.79 -16.71 -0.34
C THR A 89 -4.34 -17.02 -1.74
N ILE A 90 -3.88 -16.31 -2.78
CA ILE A 90 -4.28 -16.56 -4.16
C ILE A 90 -3.66 -17.88 -4.67
N ASN A 91 -2.36 -18.09 -4.41
CA ASN A 91 -1.63 -19.28 -4.85
C ASN A 91 -2.17 -20.56 -4.20
N LEU A 92 -2.66 -20.47 -2.95
CA LEU A 92 -3.28 -21.62 -2.27
C LEU A 92 -4.52 -22.15 -3.01
N ARG A 93 -5.28 -21.28 -3.69
CA ARG A 93 -6.49 -21.68 -4.41
C ARG A 93 -6.21 -22.36 -5.75
N THR A 94 -5.03 -22.12 -6.33
CA THR A 94 -4.66 -22.62 -7.65
C THR A 94 -3.94 -23.95 -7.62
N SER A 95 -3.54 -24.45 -6.44
CA SER A 95 -3.13 -25.85 -6.27
C SER A 95 -4.34 -26.78 -6.31
N LYS A 96 -5.07 -26.81 -7.42
CA LYS A 96 -5.65 -28.09 -7.82
C LYS A 96 -4.44 -28.99 -8.02
N GLN A 97 -4.27 -29.99 -7.17
CA GLN A 97 -3.48 -31.15 -7.52
C GLN A 97 -4.02 -31.56 -8.89
N VAL A 98 -3.21 -31.38 -9.94
CA VAL A 98 -3.51 -32.01 -11.21
C VAL A 98 -3.47 -33.49 -10.86
N ILE A 99 -4.64 -34.11 -10.71
CA ILE A 99 -4.72 -35.55 -10.69
C ILE A 99 -4.30 -35.93 -12.10
N GLU A 100 -3.01 -36.20 -12.26
CA GLU A 100 -2.47 -36.69 -13.50
C GLU A 100 -3.21 -38.01 -13.78
N LYS A 101 -3.78 -38.10 -14.98
CA LYS A 101 -4.30 -39.39 -15.45
C LYS A 101 -3.13 -40.37 -15.39
N LEU A 102 -3.38 -41.63 -15.03
CA LEU A 102 -2.33 -42.66 -14.92
C LEU A 102 -1.41 -42.69 -16.16
N ASP A 103 -1.99 -42.48 -17.34
CA ASP A 103 -1.29 -42.47 -18.63
C ASP A 103 -0.33 -41.26 -18.78
N ASP A 104 -0.60 -40.16 -18.09
CA ASP A 104 0.22 -38.94 -18.12
C ASP A 104 1.28 -38.92 -17.02
N SER A 105 1.38 -39.94 -16.16
CA SER A 105 2.27 -39.98 -14.98
C SER A 105 3.78 -39.88 -15.31
N LEU A 106 4.18 -40.28 -16.53
CA LEU A 106 5.57 -40.21 -16.97
C LEU A 106 5.90 -38.91 -17.72
N ILE A 107 4.89 -38.15 -18.16
CA ILE A 107 5.08 -36.91 -18.92
C ILE A 107 5.80 -35.81 -18.11
N PRO A 108 5.59 -35.64 -16.79
CA PRO A 108 6.30 -34.64 -15.99
C PRO A 108 7.80 -34.87 -15.90
N LEU A 109 8.25 -36.13 -15.93
CA LEU A 109 9.67 -36.49 -15.90
C LEU A 109 10.42 -36.00 -17.15
N PHE A 110 9.72 -35.89 -18.29
CA PHE A 110 10.27 -35.41 -19.55
C PHE A 110 9.89 -33.95 -19.88
N SER A 111 8.91 -33.41 -19.17
CA SER A 111 8.48 -32.03 -19.29
C SER A 111 9.51 -31.11 -18.65
N ARG A 112 10.14 -30.25 -19.46
CA ARG A 112 11.13 -29.24 -19.04
C ARG A 112 10.55 -28.10 -18.18
N ARG A 113 9.42 -28.31 -17.49
CA ARG A 113 8.77 -27.31 -16.62
C ARG A 113 9.55 -26.99 -15.35
N GLN A 114 10.64 -27.72 -15.05
CA GLN A 114 11.58 -27.36 -13.99
C GLN A 114 12.84 -26.71 -14.57
N ARG A 115 12.73 -25.44 -14.99
CA ARG A 115 13.83 -24.46 -14.90
C ARG A 115 13.23 -23.09 -14.63
#